data_AF-A0A918DTF2-F1
#
_entry.id   AF-A0A918DTF2-F1
#
_cell.length_a   1.000
_cell.length_b   1.000
_cell.length_c   1.000
_cell.angle_alpha   90.00
_cell.angle_beta   90.00
_cell.angle_gamma   90.00
#
_symmetry.space_group_name_H-M   'P 1'
#
loop_
_entity.id
_entity.type
_entity.pdbx_description
1 polymer ?
#
loop_
_entity_poly.entity_id
_entity_poly.type
_entity_poly.pdbx_seq_one_letter_code
_entity_poly.pdbx_strand_id
1 'polypeptide(L)'
;MRWLRSLLTGLVCLLILLIGILFTIHNTDKVAIDLIFVQLPQASLSLWLIAAFVCGGILGVVLSSFAILGLKTRLRSARKRATQAYRELDQLRTTGAKDSA
;
A
#
# COMPACT_ATOMS: atom_id res chain seq x y z
N MET A 1 14.90 14.93 3.42
CA MET A 1 13.59 14.25 3.67
C MET A 1 13.52 12.77 3.27
N ARG A 2 14.26 12.27 2.25
CA ARG A 2 14.27 10.82 1.90
C ARG A 2 15.09 9.96 2.86
N TRP A 3 16.23 10.47 3.34
CA TRP A 3 17.12 9.74 4.25
C TRP A 3 16.49 9.53 5.63
N LEU A 4 15.86 10.56 6.22
CA LEU A 4 15.15 10.43 7.50
C LEU A 4 14.00 9.42 7.44
N ARG A 5 13.22 9.42 6.34
CA ARG A 5 12.18 8.40 6.12
C ARG A 5 12.78 7.01 6.02
N SER A 6 13.86 6.85 5.26
CA SER A 6 14.55 5.56 5.14
C SER A 6 15.13 5.06 6.47
N LEU A 7 15.67 5.97 7.29
CA LEU A 7 16.21 5.67 8.61
C LEU A 7 15.09 5.24 9.56
N LEU A 8 13.97 5.96 9.56
CA LEU A 8 12.80 5.62 10.35
C LEU A 8 12.18 4.28 9.93
N THR A 9 12.06 4.02 8.61
CA THR A 9 11.63 2.73 8.09
C THR A 9 12.59 1.61 8.51
N GLY A 10 13.90 1.85 8.44
CA GLY A 10 14.91 0.89 8.90
C GLY A 10 14.79 0.58 10.39
N LEU A 11 14.58 1.61 11.22
CA LEU A 11 14.38 1.46 12.66
C LEU A 11 13.11 0.66 12.98
N VAL A 12 12.00 0.95 12.30
CA VAL A 12 10.75 0.20 12.44
C VAL A 12 10.94 -1.26 12.02
N CYS A 13 11.61 -1.53 10.89
CA CYS A 13 11.93 -2.90 10.47
C CYS A 13 12.78 -3.63 11.51
N LEU A 14 13.79 -2.96 12.08
CA LEU A 14 14.64 -3.53 13.13
C LEU A 14 13.83 -3.87 14.39
N LEU A 15 12.93 -2.98 14.80
CA LEU A 15 12.02 -3.20 15.92
C LEU A 15 11.11 -4.40 15.68
N ILE A 16 10.48 -4.48 14.50
CA ILE A 16 9.63 -5.62 14.13
C ILE A 16 10.43 -6.93 14.18
N LEU A 17 11.66 -6.93 13.68
CA LEU A 17 12.54 -8.10 13.69
C LEU A 17 12.91 -8.51 15.13
N LEU A 18 13.27 -7.55 15.98
CA LEU A 18 13.57 -7.80 17.40
C LEU A 18 12.36 -8.39 18.12
N ILE A 19 11.17 -7.80 17.92
CA ILE A 19 9.91 -8.29 18.48
C ILE A 19 9.61 -9.69 17.97
N GLY A 20 9.77 -9.97 16.67
CA GLY A 20 9.55 -11.29 16.10
C GLY A 20 10.47 -12.37 16.68
N ILE A 21 11.74 -12.05 16.91
CA ILE A 21 12.70 -12.97 17.56
C ILE A 21 12.29 -13.24 19.01
N LEU A 22 12.04 -12.20 19.80
CA LEU A 22 11.59 -12.32 21.18
C LEU A 22 10.29 -13.12 21.28
N PHE A 23 9.35 -12.86 20.37
CA PHE A 23 8.08 -13.57 20.30
C PHE A 23 8.28 -15.05 19.99
N THR A 24 9.19 -15.38 19.07
CA THR A 24 9.52 -16.77 18.72
C THR A 24 10.14 -17.52 19.89
N ILE A 25 11.10 -16.91 20.59
CA ILE A 25 11.79 -17.54 21.72
C ILE A 25 10.82 -17.80 22.87
N HIS A 26 10.00 -16.80 23.24
CA HIS A 26 9.09 -16.92 24.37
C HIS A 26 7.81 -17.70 24.09
N ASN A 27 7.40 -17.85 22.82
CA ASN A 27 6.15 -18.51 22.44
C ASN A 27 6.42 -19.73 21.55
N THR A 28 7.17 -20.69 22.11
CA THR A 28 7.47 -21.97 21.44
C THR A 28 6.38 -23.03 21.67
N ASP A 29 5.39 -22.73 22.52
CA ASP A 29 4.29 -23.64 22.83
C ASP A 29 3.53 -24.04 21.57
N LYS A 30 3.34 -25.36 21.43
CA LYS A 30 2.64 -25.95 20.28
C LYS A 30 1.14 -25.88 20.53
N VAL A 31 0.46 -25.11 19.70
CA VAL A 31 -0.99 -24.91 19.79
C VAL A 31 -1.62 -25.31 18.46
N ALA A 32 -2.71 -26.07 18.52
CA ALA A 32 -3.58 -26.30 17.37
C ALA A 32 -4.59 -25.15 17.32
N ILE A 33 -4.61 -24.41 16.21
CA ILE A 33 -5.57 -23.31 16.02
C ILE A 33 -6.79 -23.88 15.30
N ASP A 34 -7.95 -23.68 15.90
CA ASP A 34 -9.23 -23.98 15.29
C ASP A 34 -9.81 -22.70 14.65
N LEU A 35 -9.90 -22.67 13.31
CA LEU A 35 -10.49 -21.56 12.55
C LEU A 35 -11.98 -21.74 12.30
N ILE A 36 -12.69 -22.49 13.16
CA ILE A 36 -14.13 -22.75 13.10
C ILE A 36 -14.51 -23.70 11.95
N PHE A 37 -13.93 -23.51 10.76
CA PHE A 37 -14.14 -24.34 9.57
C PHE A 37 -12.95 -25.24 9.25
N VAL A 38 -11.75 -24.90 9.74
CA VAL A 38 -10.51 -25.61 9.46
C VAL A 38 -9.66 -25.67 10.72
N GLN A 39 -9.23 -26.86 11.09
CA GLN A 39 -8.29 -27.03 12.19
C GLN A 39 -6.87 -27.14 11.65
N LEU A 40 -6.00 -26.26 12.12
CA LEU A 40 -4.62 -26.19 11.68
C LEU A 40 -3.75 -27.20 12.46
N PRO A 41 -2.71 -27.76 11.82
CA PRO A 41 -1.81 -28.69 12.48
C PRO A 41 -1.07 -28.02 13.64
N GLN A 42 -0.65 -28.83 14.61
CA GLN A 42 0.12 -28.35 15.75
C GLN A 42 1.44 -27.73 15.28
N ALA A 43 1.58 -26.44 15.49
CA ALA A 43 2.80 -25.69 15.28
C ALA A 43 2.99 -24.71 16.44
N SER A 44 4.16 -24.07 16.53
CA SER A 44 4.35 -23.05 17.55
C SER A 44 3.39 -21.88 17.33
N LEU A 45 2.83 -21.35 18.42
CA LEU A 45 1.95 -20.18 18.36
C LEU A 45 2.63 -19.00 17.63
N SER A 46 3.93 -18.83 17.88
CA SER A 46 4.79 -17.87 17.17
C SER A 46 4.74 -18.01 15.65
N LEU A 47 4.82 -19.23 15.13
CA LEU A 47 4.78 -19.47 13.68
C LEU A 47 3.45 -19.04 13.10
N TRP A 48 2.33 -19.41 13.72
CA TRP A 48 1.01 -19.03 13.25
C TRP A 48 0.81 -17.52 13.24
N LEU A 49 1.25 -16.84 14.30
CA LEU A 49 1.10 -15.40 14.43
C LEU A 49 1.94 -14.64 13.39
N ILE A 50 3.20 -15.08 13.18
CA ILE A 50 4.09 -14.52 12.16
C ILE A 50 3.52 -14.79 10.76
N ALA A 51 3.07 -16.01 10.48
CA ALA A 51 2.49 -16.37 9.18
C ALA A 51 1.25 -15.52 8.88
N ALA A 52 0.34 -15.37 9.85
CA ALA A 52 -0.85 -14.53 9.71
C ALA A 52 -0.48 -13.05 9.49
N PHE A 53 0.50 -12.54 10.23
CA PHE A 53 0.99 -11.16 10.07
C PHE A 53 1.59 -10.93 8.68
N VAL A 54 2.44 -11.83 8.20
CA VAL A 54 3.06 -11.75 6.87
C VAL A 54 1.99 -11.85 5.79
N CYS A 55 1.08 -12.81 5.88
CA CYS A 55 -0.04 -12.95 4.94
C CYS A 55 -0.92 -11.69 4.91
N GLY A 56 -1.31 -11.17 6.07
CA GLY A 56 -2.07 -9.94 6.18
C GLY A 56 -1.34 -8.73 5.61
N GLY A 57 -0.03 -8.62 5.86
CA GLY A 57 0.83 -7.58 5.30
C GLY A 57 0.91 -7.64 3.78
N ILE A 58 1.14 -8.83 3.21
CA ILE A 58 1.17 -9.05 1.76
C ILE A 58 -0.19 -8.67 1.15
N LEU A 59 -1.29 -9.16 1.73
CA LEU A 59 -2.64 -8.82 1.26
C LEU A 59 -2.86 -7.31 1.31
N GLY A 60 -2.53 -6.65 2.42
CA GLY A 60 -2.65 -5.20 2.57
C GLY A 60 -1.87 -4.43 1.50
N VAL A 61 -0.64 -4.84 1.19
CA VAL A 61 0.18 -4.24 0.11
C VAL A 61 -0.46 -4.47 -1.26
N VAL A 62 -0.96 -5.68 -1.53
CA VAL A 62 -1.62 -6.02 -2.80
C VAL A 62 -2.88 -5.19 -3.01
N LEU A 63 -3.78 -5.17 -2.02
CA LEU A 63 -5.00 -4.36 -2.04
C LEU A 63 -4.68 -2.86 -2.22
N SER A 64 -3.70 -2.34 -1.47
CA SER A 64 -3.27 -0.94 -1.60
C SER A 64 -2.70 -0.64 -2.99
N SER A 65 -1.94 -1.57 -3.56
CA SER A 65 -1.37 -1.43 -4.91
C SER A 65 -2.46 -1.31 -5.97
N PHE A 66 -3.50 -2.15 -5.91
CA PHE A 66 -4.66 -2.05 -6.79
C PHE A 66 -5.39 -0.71 -6.65
N ALA A 67 -5.60 -0.24 -5.40
CA ALA A 67 -6.19 1.07 -5.15
C ALA A 67 -5.35 2.20 -5.78
N ILE A 68 -4.04 2.20 -5.56
CA ILE A 68 -3.11 3.19 -6.11
C ILE A 68 -3.13 3.19 -7.64
N LEU A 69 -3.18 2.02 -8.27
CA LEU A 69 -3.30 1.92 -9.73
C LEU A 69 -4.60 2.57 -10.24
N GLY A 70 -5.73 2.30 -9.57
CA GLY A 70 -7.01 2.94 -9.88
C GLY A 70 -6.97 4.46 -9.69
N LEU A 71 -6.30 4.96 -8.66
CA LEU A 71 -6.10 6.40 -8.46
C LEU A 71 -5.22 7.00 -9.56
N LYS A 72 -4.15 6.31 -9.97
CA LYS A 72 -3.25 6.77 -11.05
C LYS A 72 -3.96 6.85 -12.40
N THR A 73 -4.83 5.91 -12.73
CA THR A 73 -5.61 5.96 -13.98
C THR A 73 -6.60 7.13 -13.98
N ARG A 74 -7.31 7.33 -12.87
CA ARG A 74 -8.21 8.49 -12.68
C ARG A 74 -7.46 9.81 -12.76
N LEU A 75 -6.30 9.91 -12.12
CA LEU A 75 -5.43 11.09 -12.17
C LEU A 75 -4.98 11.39 -13.59
N ARG A 76 -4.58 10.36 -14.37
CA ARG A 76 -4.18 10.53 -15.77
C ARG A 76 -5.34 11.02 -16.64
N SER A 77 -6.53 10.47 -16.44
CA SER A 77 -7.75 10.89 -17.15
C SER A 77 -8.12 12.34 -16.83
N ALA A 78 -8.16 12.70 -15.53
CA ALA A 78 -8.44 14.06 -15.08
C ALA A 78 -7.43 15.07 -15.64
N ARG A 79 -6.14 14.72 -15.65
CA ARG A 79 -5.09 15.59 -16.22
C ARG A 79 -5.27 15.81 -17.72
N LYS A 80 -5.65 14.78 -18.49
CA LYS A 80 -5.95 14.92 -19.92
C LYS A 80 -7.12 15.87 -20.18
N ARG A 81 -8.21 15.72 -19.42
CA ARG A 81 -9.39 16.61 -19.53
C ARG A 81 -9.04 18.06 -19.21
N ALA A 82 -8.27 18.29 -18.16
CA ALA A 82 -7.78 19.63 -17.83
C ALA A 82 -6.95 20.24 -18.98
N THR A 83 -6.03 19.47 -19.56
CA THR A 83 -5.23 19.94 -20.71
C THR A 83 -6.10 20.25 -21.94
N GLN A 84 -7.15 19.48 -22.21
CA GLN A 84 -8.08 19.77 -23.31
C GLN A 84 -8.86 21.06 -23.06
N ALA A 85 -9.42 21.23 -21.86
CA ALA A 85 -10.13 22.45 -21.49
C ALA A 85 -9.23 23.70 -21.61
N TYR A 86 -7.96 23.61 -21.19
CA TYR A 86 -7.02 24.72 -21.38
C TYR A 86 -6.74 25.05 -22.86
N ARG A 87 -6.70 24.04 -23.74
CA ARG A 87 -6.51 24.26 -25.19
C ARG A 87 -7.72 24.92 -25.85
N GLU A 88 -8.94 24.52 -25.46
CA GLU A 88 -10.17 25.13 -25.96
C GLU A 88 -10.25 26.61 -25.56
N LEU A 89 -9.90 26.96 -24.31
CA LEU A 89 -9.83 28.35 -23.86
C LEU A 89 -8.81 29.17 -24.66
N ASP A 90 -7.66 28.59 -24.99
CA ASP A 90 -6.61 29.28 -25.76
C ASP A 90 -7.01 29.48 -27.23
N GLN A 91 -7.71 28.51 -27.81
CA GLN A 91 -8.30 28.63 -29.15
C GLN A 91 -9.38 29.72 -29.18
N LEU A 92 -10.29 29.74 -28.21
CA LEU A 92 -11.33 30.78 -28.14
C LEU A 92 -10.75 32.18 -27.96
N ARG A 93 -9.67 32.33 -27.18
CA ARG A 93 -8.96 33.60 -27.02
C ARG A 93 -8.31 34.08 -28.32
N THR A 94 -7.69 33.17 -29.07
CA THR A 94 -7.01 33.51 -30.32
C THR A 94 -7.98 33.77 -31.48
N THR A 95 -9.11 33.07 -31.54
CA THR A 95 -10.17 33.32 -32.52
C THR A 95 -10.97 34.59 -32.20
N GLY A 96 -11.32 34.83 -30.92
CA GLY A 96 -12.03 36.06 -30.52
C GLY A 96 -11.20 37.34 -30.74
N ALA A 97 -9.87 37.26 -30.62
CA ALA A 97 -8.98 38.36 -30.96
C ALA A 97 -8.88 38.62 -32.48
N LYS A 98 -9.19 37.61 -33.31
CA LYS A 98 -9.10 37.70 -34.78
C LYS A 98 -10.39 38.21 -35.43
N ASP A 99 -11.55 38.02 -34.79
CA ASP A 99 -12.84 38.60 -35.22
C ASP A 99 -13.02 40.08 -34.84
N SER A 100 -12.16 40.63 -33.98
CA SER A 100 -12.20 42.04 -33.54
C SER A 100 -11.22 42.96 -34.30
N ALA A 101 -10.54 42.46 -35.34
CA ALA A 101 -9.57 43.18 -36.17
C ALA A 101 -10.04 43.21 -37.63
#